data_AF-A0A8J2WAF4-F1
#
_entry.id   AF-A0A8J2WAF4-F1
#
_cell.length_a   1.000
_cell.length_b   1.000
_cell.length_c   1.000
_cell.angle_alpha   90.00
_cell.angle_beta   90.00
_cell.angle_gamma   90.00
#
_symmetry.space_group_name_H-M   'P 1'
#
loop_
_entity.id
_entity.type
_entity.pdbx_description
1 polymer ?
#
loop_
_entity_poly.entity_id
_entity_poly.type
_entity_poly.pdbx_seq_one_letter_code
_entity_poly.pdbx_strand_id
1 'polypeptide(L)'
;MSSEKFETLDEDVQVLFEVLQRKCSGKLEQCYGEEKKQVIADVERGIDEARQAIFDMEAEARAAPGSFRMDMISRVRRHQETASKLALLIKSSKQAEISLASSRAAMLENRSATFTQNRGIDDALQTTVRQGTAVLERTSQSLYRTTQVALESEEIGTGVIQELSQQREVLVRTRERLTDTDAELGRSRRILKSMSRVAMTNKLVLIVIILLEVCILAGLIYYKFFS
;
A
#
# COMPACT_ATOMS: atom_id res chain seq x y z
N MET A 1 2.50 21.65 18.77
CA MET A 1 3.51 21.82 17.71
C MET A 1 3.68 20.60 16.79
N SER A 2 3.55 19.35 17.25
CA SER A 2 3.73 18.17 16.36
C SER A 2 2.60 17.96 15.33
N SER A 3 1.37 18.41 15.61
CA SER A 3 0.23 18.23 14.69
C SER A 3 0.25 19.18 13.48
N GLU A 4 0.68 20.44 13.64
CA GLU A 4 0.67 21.43 12.53
C GLU A 4 1.69 21.07 11.45
N LYS A 5 2.89 20.66 11.88
CA LYS A 5 3.96 20.23 10.97
C LYS A 5 3.58 18.98 10.18
N PHE A 6 2.79 18.08 10.78
CA PHE A 6 2.27 16.92 10.07
C PHE A 6 1.22 17.29 9.03
N GLU A 7 0.31 18.23 9.32
CA GLU A 7 -0.69 18.66 8.33
C GLU A 7 -0.03 19.40 7.14
N THR A 8 0.99 20.23 7.38
CA THR A 8 1.76 20.84 6.28
C THR A 8 2.47 19.78 5.41
N LEU A 9 3.06 18.75 6.03
CA LEU A 9 3.67 17.65 5.29
C LEU A 9 2.64 16.82 4.51
N ASP A 10 1.45 16.62 5.06
CA ASP A 10 0.37 15.91 4.37
C ASP A 10 -0.15 16.71 3.15
N GLU A 11 -0.29 18.03 3.30
CA GLU A 11 -0.61 18.94 2.19
C GLU A 11 0.48 18.90 1.10
N ASP A 12 1.75 18.98 1.47
CA ASP A 12 2.88 18.90 0.53
C ASP A 12 2.91 17.56 -0.23
N VAL A 13 2.70 16.45 0.47
CA VAL A 13 2.62 15.11 -0.11
C VAL A 13 1.44 15.00 -1.08
N GLN A 14 0.27 15.54 -0.74
CA GLN A 14 -0.90 15.56 -1.62
C GLN A 14 -0.64 16.37 -2.90
N VAL A 15 -0.05 17.57 -2.79
CA VAL A 15 0.29 18.41 -3.94
C VAL A 15 1.31 17.71 -4.84
N LEU A 16 2.33 17.07 -4.27
CA LEU A 16 3.32 16.29 -5.03
C LEU A 16 2.64 15.12 -5.77
N PHE A 17 1.74 14.39 -5.12
CA PHE A 17 1.00 13.30 -5.77
C PHE A 17 0.11 13.80 -6.91
N GLU A 18 -0.58 14.93 -6.75
CA GLU A 18 -1.42 15.48 -7.81
C GLU A 18 -0.58 15.89 -9.04
N VAL A 19 0.57 16.52 -8.82
CA VAL A 19 1.52 16.88 -9.88
C VAL A 19 2.07 15.63 -10.57
N LEU A 20 2.45 14.60 -9.81
CA LEU A 20 2.93 13.33 -10.35
C LEU A 20 1.85 12.60 -11.15
N GLN A 21 0.62 12.54 -10.64
CA GLN A 21 -0.50 11.91 -11.34
C GLN A 21 -0.85 12.64 -12.63
N ARG A 22 -0.81 13.98 -12.63
CA ARG A 22 -1.02 14.80 -13.83
C ARG A 22 0.10 14.60 -14.86
N LYS A 23 1.35 14.47 -14.43
CA LYS A 23 2.49 14.15 -15.31
C LYS A 23 2.39 12.73 -15.88
N CYS A 24 2.01 11.74 -15.07
CA CYS A 24 1.81 10.34 -15.49
C CYS A 24 0.63 10.19 -16.45
N SER A 25 -0.52 10.79 -16.17
CA SER A 25 -1.71 10.64 -17.02
C SER A 25 -1.70 11.53 -18.27
N GLY A 26 -1.03 12.68 -18.23
CA GLY A 26 -1.04 13.63 -19.35
C GLY A 26 0.19 13.52 -20.26
N LYS A 27 1.40 13.60 -19.69
CA LYS A 27 2.64 13.71 -20.48
C LYS A 27 3.25 12.36 -20.85
N LEU A 28 3.09 11.34 -20.00
CA LEU A 28 3.69 10.02 -20.24
C LEU A 28 3.03 9.26 -21.40
N GLU A 29 1.73 9.49 -21.66
CA GLU A 29 1.01 8.89 -22.79
C GLU A 29 1.23 9.62 -24.12
N GLN A 30 1.57 10.92 -24.08
CA GLN A 30 1.72 11.77 -25.29
C GLN A 30 3.17 11.92 -25.78
N CYS A 31 4.17 11.71 -24.93
CA CYS A 31 5.57 11.85 -25.31
C CYS A 31 6.15 10.54 -25.88
N TYR A 32 6.97 10.63 -26.92
CA TYR A 32 7.67 9.50 -27.53
C TYR A 32 9.19 9.71 -27.51
N GLY A 33 9.96 8.64 -27.31
CA GLY A 33 11.42 8.66 -27.43
C GLY A 33 12.15 9.40 -26.30
N GLU A 34 13.00 10.36 -26.65
CA GLU A 34 13.94 11.02 -25.73
C GLU A 34 13.23 11.95 -24.72
N GLU A 35 12.17 12.64 -25.14
CA GLU A 35 11.32 13.44 -24.25
C GLU A 35 10.61 12.56 -23.21
N LYS A 36 10.16 11.37 -23.61
CA LYS A 36 9.53 10.42 -22.68
C LYS A 36 10.53 9.95 -21.63
N LYS A 37 11.78 9.71 -22.03
CA LYS A 37 12.86 9.32 -21.11
C LYS A 37 13.19 10.43 -20.09
N GLN A 38 13.20 11.69 -20.52
CA GLN A 38 13.36 12.84 -19.60
C GLN A 38 12.17 12.98 -18.66
N VAL A 39 10.94 12.87 -19.17
CA VAL A 39 9.72 12.92 -18.34
C VAL A 39 9.69 11.77 -17.34
N ILE A 40 10.12 10.57 -17.71
CA ILE A 40 10.25 9.44 -16.79
C ILE A 40 11.24 9.76 -15.67
N ALA A 41 12.42 10.31 -16.00
CA ALA A 41 13.43 10.67 -15.00
C ALA A 41 12.93 11.79 -14.04
N ASP A 42 12.21 12.78 -14.56
CA ASP A 42 11.59 13.83 -13.74
C ASP A 42 10.49 13.30 -12.82
N VAL A 43 9.73 12.31 -13.27
CA VAL A 43 8.70 11.65 -12.47
C VAL A 43 9.32 10.71 -11.43
N GLU A 44 10.42 10.00 -11.76
CA GLU A 44 11.21 9.22 -10.80
C GLU A 44 11.74 10.13 -9.68
N ARG A 45 12.33 11.28 -10.03
CA ARG A 45 12.80 12.25 -9.04
C ARG A 45 11.67 12.76 -8.15
N GLY A 46 10.51 13.07 -8.71
CA GLY A 46 9.35 13.50 -7.93
C GLY A 46 8.77 12.39 -7.04
N ILE A 47 8.86 11.12 -7.44
CA ILE A 47 8.48 9.98 -6.58
C ILE A 47 9.46 9.83 -5.41
N ASP A 48 10.75 10.04 -5.63
CA ASP A 48 11.76 10.00 -4.57
C ASP A 48 11.58 11.17 -3.60
N GLU A 49 11.27 12.37 -4.10
CA GLU A 49 10.88 13.54 -3.28
C GLU A 49 9.62 13.23 -2.44
N ALA A 50 8.59 12.60 -3.02
CA ALA A 50 7.39 12.19 -2.29
C ALA A 50 7.67 11.11 -1.24
N ARG A 51 8.57 10.16 -1.52
CA ARG A 51 9.00 9.13 -0.56
C ARG A 51 9.76 9.74 0.62
N GLN A 52 10.61 10.73 0.36
CA GLN A 52 11.32 11.46 1.41
C GLN A 52 10.34 12.24 2.30
N ALA A 53 9.37 12.93 1.70
CA ALA A 53 8.33 13.63 2.46
C ALA A 53 7.46 12.68 3.31
N ILE A 54 7.11 11.50 2.78
CA ILE A 54 6.42 10.44 3.53
C ILE A 54 7.27 9.93 4.70
N PHE A 55 8.58 9.80 4.53
CA PHE A 55 9.50 9.37 5.58
C PHE A 55 9.56 10.40 6.73
N ASP A 56 9.66 11.69 6.39
CA ASP A 56 9.65 12.78 7.37
C ASP A 56 8.29 12.85 8.11
N MET A 57 7.20 12.59 7.40
CA MET A 57 5.84 12.52 7.94
C MET A 57 5.65 11.29 8.86
N GLU A 58 6.28 10.15 8.55
CA GLU A 58 6.30 8.98 9.43
C GLU A 58 7.10 9.25 10.73
N ALA A 59 8.23 9.95 10.62
CA ALA A 59 9.04 10.34 11.78
C ALA A 59 8.25 11.25 12.74
N GLU A 60 7.51 12.21 12.19
CA GLU A 60 6.63 13.11 12.97
C GLU A 60 5.42 12.34 13.55
N ALA A 61 4.80 11.43 12.78
CA ALA A 61 3.73 10.58 13.27
C ALA A 61 4.17 9.67 14.44
N ARG A 62 5.41 9.15 14.39
CA ARG A 62 5.98 8.30 15.43
C ARG A 62 6.31 9.08 16.71
N ALA A 63 6.66 10.36 16.59
CA ALA A 63 6.89 11.27 17.71
C ALA A 63 5.61 11.67 18.47
N ALA A 64 4.42 11.54 17.86
CA ALA A 64 3.15 11.87 18.49
C ALA A 64 2.68 10.81 19.52
N PRO A 65 2.02 11.19 20.64
CA PRO A 65 1.46 10.25 21.63
C PRO A 65 0.02 9.78 21.33
N GLY A 66 -0.32 8.57 21.78
CA GLY A 66 -1.71 8.10 21.92
C GLY A 66 -2.44 7.73 20.62
N SER A 67 -3.72 8.11 20.53
CA SER A 67 -4.65 7.81 19.45
C SER A 67 -4.32 8.52 18.13
N PHE A 68 -3.73 9.72 18.19
CA PHE A 68 -3.32 10.48 17.00
C PHE A 68 -2.26 9.74 16.18
N ARG A 69 -1.35 9.01 16.84
CA ARG A 69 -0.35 8.17 16.16
C ARG A 69 -0.99 7.12 15.26
N MET A 70 -2.08 6.48 15.71
CA MET A 70 -2.75 5.43 14.94
C MET A 70 -3.43 6.02 13.69
N ASP A 71 -4.04 7.19 13.82
CA ASP A 71 -4.65 7.90 12.69
C ASP A 71 -3.59 8.40 11.69
N MET A 72 -2.51 9.03 12.19
CA MET A 72 -1.39 9.53 11.38
C MET A 72 -0.64 8.40 10.64
N ILE A 73 -0.38 7.26 11.31
CA ILE A 73 0.24 6.09 10.65
C ILE A 73 -0.69 5.50 9.58
N SER A 74 -2.01 5.54 9.78
CA SER A 74 -2.95 5.08 8.75
C SER A 74 -2.92 5.96 7.50
N ARG A 75 -2.78 7.29 7.66
CA ARG A 75 -2.60 8.25 6.55
C ARG A 75 -1.26 8.03 5.83
N VAL A 76 -0.17 7.86 6.59
CA VAL A 76 1.18 7.53 6.04
C VAL A 76 1.12 6.26 5.18
N ARG A 77 0.47 5.20 5.67
CA ARG A 77 0.34 3.93 4.93
C ARG A 77 -0.43 4.11 3.62
N ARG A 78 -1.50 4.92 3.60
CA ARG A 78 -2.27 5.22 2.39
C ARG A 78 -1.40 5.92 1.34
N HIS A 79 -0.58 6.89 1.76
CA HIS A 79 0.37 7.59 0.89
C HIS A 79 1.50 6.69 0.39
N GLN A 80 1.96 5.72 1.20
CA GLN A 80 2.92 4.70 0.76
C GLN A 80 2.34 3.78 -0.32
N GLU A 81 1.06 3.40 -0.21
CA GLU A 81 0.36 2.60 -1.22
C GLU A 81 0.17 3.37 -2.54
N THR A 82 -0.09 4.68 -2.51
CA THR A 82 -0.17 5.49 -3.75
C THR A 82 1.19 5.68 -4.40
N ALA A 83 2.26 5.93 -3.63
CA ALA A 83 3.63 6.01 -4.16
C ALA A 83 4.10 4.70 -4.80
N SER A 84 3.80 3.56 -4.19
CA SER A 84 4.17 2.24 -4.73
C SER A 84 3.40 1.90 -6.01
N LYS A 85 2.10 2.23 -6.09
CA LYS A 85 1.32 2.09 -7.34
C LYS A 85 1.89 2.95 -8.47
N LEU A 86 2.21 4.22 -8.22
CA LEU A 86 2.80 5.11 -9.22
C LEU A 86 4.18 4.61 -9.69
N ALA A 87 5.03 4.14 -8.77
CA ALA A 87 6.33 3.58 -9.12
C ALA A 87 6.22 2.31 -9.99
N LEU A 88 5.23 1.44 -9.74
CA LEU A 88 4.99 0.24 -10.54
C LEU A 88 4.55 0.57 -11.97
N LEU A 89 3.69 1.58 -12.14
CA LEU A 89 3.23 2.03 -13.46
C LEU A 89 4.37 2.58 -14.33
N ILE A 90 5.34 3.28 -13.72
CA ILE A 90 6.52 3.79 -14.44
C ILE A 90 7.46 2.64 -14.79
N LYS A 91 7.67 1.71 -13.85
CA LYS A 91 8.52 0.54 -14.08
C LYS A 91 7.99 -0.35 -15.21
N SER A 92 6.67 -0.56 -15.28
CA SER A 92 6.04 -1.32 -16.38
C SER A 92 6.13 -0.58 -17.72
N SER A 93 5.93 0.75 -17.73
CA SER A 93 6.12 1.59 -18.92
C SER A 93 7.55 1.52 -19.47
N LYS A 94 8.55 1.54 -18.59
CA LYS A 94 9.98 1.40 -18.95
C LYS A 94 10.33 -0.01 -19.44
N GLN A 95 9.80 -1.05 -18.80
CA GLN A 95 10.04 -2.43 -19.21
C GLN A 95 9.50 -2.71 -20.62
N ALA A 96 8.37 -2.07 -20.97
CA ALA A 96 7.79 -2.13 -22.31
C ALA A 96 8.65 -1.44 -23.36
N GLU A 97 9.38 -0.37 -23.02
CA GLU A 97 10.34 0.26 -23.96
C GLU A 97 11.63 -0.53 -24.12
N ILE A 98 12.17 -1.06 -23.02
CA ILE A 98 13.41 -1.86 -23.04
C ILE A 98 13.21 -3.16 -23.82
N SER A 99 12.06 -3.83 -23.66
CA SER A 99 11.76 -5.04 -24.43
C SER A 99 11.66 -4.75 -25.93
N LEU A 100 11.03 -3.63 -26.31
CA LEU A 100 10.91 -3.20 -27.71
C LEU A 100 12.28 -2.86 -28.34
N ALA A 101 13.16 -2.21 -27.58
CA ALA A 101 14.53 -1.92 -28.01
C ALA A 101 15.37 -3.19 -28.17
N SER A 102 15.30 -4.11 -27.20
CA SER A 102 16.01 -5.39 -27.24
C SER A 102 15.52 -6.32 -28.36
N SER A 103 14.21 -6.37 -28.63
CA SER A 103 13.66 -7.13 -29.75
C SER A 103 14.12 -6.60 -31.11
N ARG A 104 14.29 -5.27 -31.24
CA ARG A 104 14.79 -4.63 -32.47
C ARG A 104 16.28 -4.91 -32.69
N ALA A 105 17.07 -4.93 -31.62
CA ALA A 105 18.49 -5.31 -31.67
C ALA A 105 18.68 -6.79 -32.06
N ALA A 106 17.91 -7.70 -31.45
CA ALA A 106 17.96 -9.13 -31.76
C ALA A 106 17.53 -9.46 -33.20
N MET A 107 16.58 -8.71 -33.78
CA MET A 107 16.19 -8.87 -35.19
C MET A 107 17.26 -8.41 -36.19
N LEU A 108 18.10 -7.44 -35.82
CA LEU A 108 19.21 -6.97 -36.64
C LEU A 108 20.37 -7.98 -36.66
N GLU A 109 20.62 -8.64 -35.53
CA GLU A 109 21.70 -9.62 -35.38
C GLU A 109 21.40 -10.95 -36.12
N ASN A 110 20.12 -11.35 -36.19
CA ASN A 110 19.71 -12.57 -36.89
C ASN A 110 19.79 -12.46 -38.44
N ARG A 111 19.86 -11.26 -39.01
CA ARG A 111 19.99 -11.06 -40.47
C ARG A 111 21.42 -11.23 -40.98
N SER A 112 22.42 -11.07 -40.12
CA SER A 112 23.84 -11.21 -40.44
C SER A 112 24.31 -12.67 -40.52
N ALA A 113 23.59 -13.60 -39.87
CA ALA A 113 24.02 -14.99 -39.74
C ALA A 113 23.59 -15.91 -40.91
N THR A 114 22.74 -15.46 -41.83
CA THR A 114 22.13 -16.33 -42.86
C THR A 114 22.93 -16.42 -44.17
N PHE A 115 24.04 -15.68 -44.35
CA PHE A 115 24.72 -15.58 -45.66
C PHE A 115 25.82 -16.63 -45.90
N THR A 116 26.21 -17.45 -44.92
CA THR A 116 27.50 -18.20 -45.00
C THR A 116 27.40 -19.72 -44.86
N GLN A 117 26.32 -20.37 -45.29
CA GLN A 117 26.24 -21.83 -45.20
C GLN A 117 25.65 -22.50 -46.43
N ASN A 118 26.46 -22.61 -47.49
CA ASN A 118 26.19 -23.54 -48.58
C ASN A 118 27.50 -24.10 -49.16
N ARG A 119 27.98 -25.24 -48.64
CA ARG A 119 28.88 -26.20 -49.31
C ARG A 119 29.13 -27.43 -48.41
N GLY A 120 28.88 -28.64 -48.95
CA GLY A 120 29.46 -29.90 -48.46
C GLY A 120 28.45 -30.94 -47.95
N ILE A 121 27.94 -31.78 -48.85
CA ILE A 121 26.95 -32.84 -48.52
C ILE A 121 27.61 -34.10 -47.91
N ASP A 122 28.93 -34.28 -48.01
CA ASP A 122 29.64 -35.40 -47.36
C ASP A 122 30.12 -35.10 -45.93
N ASP A 123 30.34 -33.82 -45.59
CA ASP A 123 30.49 -33.37 -44.20
C ASP A 123 29.16 -33.48 -43.43
N ALA A 124 28.02 -33.51 -44.13
CA ALA A 124 26.70 -33.47 -43.52
C ALA A 124 26.43 -34.64 -42.57
N LEU A 125 26.91 -35.86 -42.85
CA LEU A 125 26.69 -37.02 -41.97
C LEU A 125 27.57 -36.99 -40.72
N GLN A 126 28.86 -36.63 -40.85
CA GLN A 126 29.77 -36.54 -39.72
C GLN A 126 29.47 -35.30 -38.86
N THR A 127 29.03 -34.21 -39.48
CA THR A 127 28.48 -33.03 -38.80
C THR A 127 27.13 -33.33 -38.16
N THR A 128 26.25 -34.16 -38.75
CA THR A 128 24.98 -34.55 -38.12
C THR A 128 25.20 -35.37 -36.86
N VAL A 129 26.15 -36.30 -36.83
CA VAL A 129 26.47 -37.06 -35.60
C VAL A 129 27.11 -36.17 -34.55
N ARG A 130 28.06 -35.28 -34.92
CA ARG A 130 28.65 -34.29 -34.01
C ARG A 130 27.65 -33.23 -33.55
N GLN A 131 26.68 -32.88 -34.38
CA GLN A 131 25.58 -32.00 -34.02
C GLN A 131 24.59 -32.74 -33.12
N GLY A 132 24.36 -34.03 -33.33
CA GLY A 132 23.55 -34.88 -32.45
C GLY A 132 24.14 -34.97 -31.05
N THR A 133 25.46 -35.16 -30.92
CA THR A 133 26.14 -35.13 -29.62
C THR A 133 26.18 -33.73 -29.01
N ALA A 134 26.41 -32.68 -29.80
CA ALA A 134 26.33 -31.30 -29.33
C ALA A 134 24.90 -30.90 -28.89
N VAL A 135 23.86 -31.41 -29.55
CA VAL A 135 22.47 -31.24 -29.15
C VAL A 135 22.19 -32.01 -27.88
N LEU A 136 22.68 -33.25 -27.73
CA LEU A 136 22.50 -34.02 -26.51
C LEU A 136 23.18 -33.35 -25.31
N GLU A 137 24.38 -32.82 -25.49
CA GLU A 137 25.12 -32.11 -24.45
C GLU A 137 24.44 -30.78 -24.08
N ARG A 138 23.92 -30.03 -25.06
CA ARG A 138 23.07 -28.86 -24.79
C ARG A 138 21.77 -29.22 -24.08
N THR A 139 21.14 -30.32 -24.46
CA THR A 139 19.91 -30.80 -23.83
C THR A 139 20.17 -31.25 -22.39
N SER A 140 21.30 -31.92 -22.15
CA SER A 140 21.77 -32.29 -20.80
C SER A 140 22.04 -31.05 -19.94
N GLN A 141 22.76 -30.06 -20.49
CA GLN A 141 23.03 -28.80 -19.80
C GLN A 141 21.74 -28.01 -19.55
N SER A 142 20.79 -28.04 -20.49
CA SER A 142 19.48 -27.41 -20.32
C SER A 142 18.64 -28.13 -19.27
N LEU A 143 18.65 -29.47 -19.23
CA LEU A 143 17.97 -30.24 -18.19
C LEU A 143 18.55 -29.94 -16.82
N TYR A 144 19.88 -29.88 -16.69
CA TYR A 144 20.52 -29.52 -15.44
C TYR A 144 20.08 -28.13 -14.94
N ARG A 145 20.04 -27.15 -15.84
CA ARG A 145 19.50 -25.81 -15.53
C ARG A 145 18.03 -25.86 -15.14
N THR A 146 17.20 -26.61 -15.86
CA THR A 146 15.78 -26.75 -15.52
C THR A 146 15.58 -27.40 -14.15
N THR A 147 16.37 -28.43 -13.80
CA THR A 147 16.30 -29.06 -12.48
C THR A 147 16.73 -28.11 -11.38
N GLN A 148 17.74 -27.28 -11.63
CA GLN A 148 18.18 -26.26 -10.67
C GLN A 148 17.10 -25.20 -10.44
N VAL A 149 16.49 -24.70 -11.53
CA VAL A 149 15.39 -23.72 -11.45
C VAL A 149 14.13 -24.32 -10.81
N ALA A 150 13.85 -25.61 -11.03
CA ALA A 150 12.75 -26.31 -10.39
C ALA A 150 12.95 -26.43 -8.87
N LEU A 151 14.17 -26.75 -8.43
CA LEU A 151 14.53 -26.80 -7.00
C LEU A 151 14.45 -25.40 -6.35
N GLU A 152 14.94 -24.37 -7.03
CA GLU A 152 14.82 -22.98 -6.55
C GLU A 152 13.35 -22.54 -6.47
N SER A 153 12.52 -22.96 -7.44
CA SER A 153 11.07 -22.71 -7.40
C SER A 153 10.37 -23.48 -6.28
N GLU A 154 10.82 -24.68 -5.93
CA GLU A 154 10.31 -25.46 -4.79
C GLU A 154 10.66 -24.78 -3.46
N GLU A 155 11.88 -24.27 -3.32
CA GLU A 155 12.31 -23.49 -2.15
C GLU A 155 11.50 -22.19 -1.99
N ILE A 156 11.28 -21.46 -3.08
CA ILE A 156 10.42 -20.27 -3.07
C ILE A 156 8.97 -20.67 -2.73
N GLY A 157 8.46 -21.73 -3.34
CA GLY A 157 7.10 -22.22 -3.10
C GLY A 157 6.86 -22.64 -1.65
N THR A 158 7.82 -23.32 -1.04
CA THR A 158 7.75 -23.68 0.39
C THR A 158 7.79 -22.45 1.29
N GLY A 159 8.63 -21.45 0.97
CA GLY A 159 8.63 -20.15 1.65
C GLY A 159 7.28 -19.43 1.57
N VAL A 160 6.65 -19.40 0.39
CA VAL A 160 5.32 -18.79 0.19
C VAL A 160 4.25 -19.52 1.03
N ILE A 161 4.27 -20.85 1.09
CA ILE A 161 3.31 -21.61 1.91
C ILE A 161 3.50 -21.28 3.40
N GLN A 162 4.73 -21.15 3.87
CA GLN A 162 5.02 -20.79 5.25
C GLN A 162 4.53 -19.37 5.58
N GLU A 163 4.73 -18.41 4.69
CA GLU A 163 4.26 -17.04 4.86
C GLU A 163 2.73 -16.96 4.85
N LEU A 164 2.05 -17.67 3.94
CA LEU A 164 0.59 -17.75 3.91
C LEU A 164 0.02 -18.36 5.21
N SER A 165 0.70 -19.37 5.77
CA SER A 165 0.34 -19.95 7.06
C SER A 165 0.44 -18.92 8.18
N GLN A 166 1.53 -18.14 8.22
CA GLN A 166 1.71 -17.07 9.19
C GLN A 166 0.66 -15.96 9.04
N GLN A 167 0.36 -15.54 7.80
CA GLN A 167 -0.68 -14.55 7.52
C GLN A 167 -2.06 -15.05 7.98
N ARG A 168 -2.37 -16.33 7.77
CA ARG A 168 -3.60 -16.96 8.25
C ARG A 168 -3.70 -16.89 9.78
N GLU A 169 -2.60 -17.16 10.50
CA GLU A 169 -2.58 -17.06 11.95
C GLU A 169 -2.84 -15.62 12.44
N VAL A 170 -2.22 -14.63 11.79
CA VAL A 170 -2.46 -13.20 12.09
C VAL A 170 -3.93 -12.82 11.85
N LEU A 171 -4.53 -13.30 10.76
CA LEU A 171 -5.95 -13.04 10.46
C LEU A 171 -6.86 -13.64 11.54
N VAL A 172 -6.58 -14.88 11.97
CA VAL A 172 -7.34 -15.56 13.04
C VAL A 172 -7.24 -14.78 14.35
N ARG A 173 -6.03 -14.38 14.77
CA ARG A 173 -5.84 -13.57 15.99
C ARG A 173 -6.52 -12.21 15.91
N THR A 174 -6.49 -11.57 14.75
CA THR A 174 -7.16 -10.28 14.54
C THR A 174 -8.68 -10.41 14.65
N ARG A 175 -9.24 -11.48 14.07
CA ARG A 175 -10.67 -11.78 14.16
C ARG A 175 -11.11 -12.06 15.61
N GLU A 176 -10.31 -12.81 16.37
CA GLU A 176 -10.57 -13.09 17.78
C GLU A 176 -10.59 -11.78 18.59
N ARG A 177 -9.55 -10.94 18.44
CA ARG A 177 -9.50 -9.61 19.08
C ARG A 177 -10.65 -8.69 18.69
N LEU A 178 -11.09 -8.73 17.43
CA LEU A 178 -12.24 -7.94 16.99
C LEU A 178 -13.52 -8.40 17.69
N THR A 179 -13.71 -9.72 17.80
CA THR A 179 -14.87 -10.33 18.47
C THR A 179 -14.88 -9.97 19.96
N ASP A 180 -13.71 -10.00 20.63
CA ASP A 180 -13.56 -9.57 22.02
C ASP A 180 -13.83 -8.07 22.19
N THR A 181 -13.36 -7.25 21.25
CA THR A 181 -13.59 -5.81 21.24
C THR A 181 -15.07 -5.50 21.07
N ASP A 182 -15.80 -6.21 20.20
CA ASP A 182 -17.25 -6.07 20.04
C ASP A 182 -18.00 -6.43 21.33
N ALA A 183 -17.54 -7.46 22.05
CA ALA A 183 -18.11 -7.83 23.35
C ALA A 183 -17.89 -6.74 24.42
N GLU A 184 -16.68 -6.19 24.51
CA GLU A 184 -16.33 -5.10 25.42
C GLU A 184 -17.02 -3.77 25.07
N LEU A 185 -17.21 -3.47 23.78
CA LEU A 185 -18.01 -2.33 23.31
C LEU A 185 -19.49 -2.49 23.71
N GLY A 186 -20.04 -3.71 23.61
CA GLY A 186 -21.39 -4.02 24.09
C GLY A 186 -21.55 -3.77 25.60
N ARG A 187 -20.53 -4.13 26.39
CA ARG A 187 -20.49 -3.91 27.84
C ARG A 187 -20.38 -2.43 28.19
N SER A 188 -19.49 -1.72 27.52
CA SER A 188 -19.29 -0.27 27.66
C SER A 188 -20.56 0.52 27.32
N ARG A 189 -21.27 0.13 26.24
CA ARG A 189 -22.57 0.74 25.87
C ARG A 189 -23.65 0.52 26.92
N ARG A 190 -23.65 -0.63 27.60
CA ARG A 190 -24.58 -0.93 28.69
C ARG A 190 -24.29 -0.03 29.92
N ILE A 191 -23.02 0.17 30.25
CA ILE A 191 -22.57 1.05 31.35
C ILE A 191 -22.89 2.52 31.03
N LEU A 192 -22.62 2.98 29.82
CA LEU A 192 -22.98 4.35 29.41
C LEU A 192 -24.50 4.58 29.48
N LYS A 193 -25.31 3.60 29.06
CA LYS A 193 -26.77 3.68 29.22
C LYS A 193 -27.24 3.69 30.67
N SER A 194 -26.56 3.01 31.60
CA SER A 194 -26.92 3.07 33.02
C SER A 194 -26.52 4.40 33.65
N MET A 195 -25.29 4.89 33.36
CA MET A 195 -24.83 6.21 33.79
C MET A 195 -25.73 7.34 33.26
N SER A 196 -26.13 7.28 31.99
CA SER A 196 -27.04 8.26 31.38
C SER A 196 -28.40 8.30 32.09
N ARG A 197 -28.95 7.14 32.47
CA ARG A 197 -30.21 7.09 33.25
C ARG A 197 -30.06 7.69 34.64
N VAL A 198 -28.99 7.35 35.36
CA VAL A 198 -28.72 7.90 36.71
C VAL A 198 -28.55 9.42 36.65
N ALA A 199 -27.87 9.94 35.63
CA ALA A 199 -27.74 11.38 35.42
C ALA A 199 -29.08 12.05 35.12
N MET A 200 -29.95 11.40 34.33
CA MET A 200 -31.29 11.91 34.00
C MET A 200 -32.22 11.92 35.22
N THR A 201 -32.23 10.85 36.03
CA THR A 201 -33.04 10.80 37.26
C THR A 201 -32.57 11.83 38.27
N ASN A 202 -31.25 12.01 38.43
CA ASN A 202 -30.71 13.02 39.34
C ASN A 202 -31.09 14.45 38.90
N LYS A 203 -31.03 14.75 37.60
CA LYS A 203 -31.50 16.04 37.06
C LYS A 203 -32.99 16.26 37.29
N LEU A 204 -33.83 15.23 37.13
CA LEU A 204 -35.28 15.33 37.36
C LEU A 204 -35.59 15.59 38.84
N VAL A 205 -34.94 14.87 39.75
CA VAL A 205 -35.09 15.08 41.21
C VAL A 205 -34.70 16.52 41.61
N LEU A 206 -33.61 17.04 41.06
CA LEU A 206 -33.18 18.43 41.29
C LEU A 206 -34.27 19.44 40.88
N ILE A 207 -34.86 19.27 39.69
CA ILE A 207 -35.92 20.16 39.18
C ILE A 207 -37.16 20.11 40.10
N VAL A 208 -37.53 18.93 40.59
CA VAL A 208 -38.68 18.76 41.50
C VAL A 208 -38.46 19.49 42.83
N ILE A 209 -37.25 19.40 43.40
CA ILE A 209 -36.92 20.10 44.66
C ILE A 209 -37.03 21.61 44.49
N ILE A 210 -36.46 22.16 43.41
CA ILE A 210 -36.52 23.61 43.13
C ILE A 210 -37.96 24.08 42.98
N LEU A 211 -38.82 23.33 42.25
CA LEU A 211 -40.24 23.68 42.12
C LEU A 211 -40.97 23.64 43.46
N LEU A 212 -40.67 22.66 44.31
CA LEU A 212 -41.27 22.52 45.63
C LEU A 212 -40.90 23.72 46.53
N GLU A 213 -39.63 24.13 46.54
CA GLU A 213 -39.18 25.31 47.29
C GLU A 213 -39.89 26.60 46.84
N VAL A 214 -40.00 26.81 45.52
CA VAL A 214 -40.70 27.96 44.95
C VAL A 214 -42.19 27.95 45.33
N CYS A 215 -42.85 26.79 45.31
CA CYS A 215 -44.25 26.66 45.72
C CYS A 215 -44.47 27.02 47.19
N ILE A 216 -43.58 26.58 48.10
CA ILE A 216 -43.66 26.91 49.53
C ILE A 216 -43.47 28.41 49.75
N LEU A 217 -42.46 29.01 49.11
CA LEU A 217 -42.21 30.45 49.20
C LEU A 217 -43.40 31.28 48.67
N ALA A 218 -43.96 30.90 47.53
CA ALA A 218 -45.15 31.52 46.98
C ALA A 218 -46.36 31.41 47.92
N GLY A 219 -46.56 30.23 48.52
CA GLY A 219 -47.61 29.99 49.51
C GLY A 219 -47.47 30.87 50.76
N LEU A 220 -46.26 31.02 51.30
CA LEU A 220 -45.99 31.90 52.44
C LEU A 220 -46.26 33.38 52.12
N ILE A 221 -45.84 33.83 50.93
CA ILE A 221 -46.10 35.22 50.49
C ILE A 221 -47.61 35.45 50.36
N TYR A 222 -48.34 34.52 49.77
CA TYR A 222 -49.79 34.60 49.63
C TYR A 222 -50.48 34.67 51.01
N TYR A 223 -50.09 33.80 51.94
CA TYR A 223 -50.65 33.79 53.29
C TYR A 223 -50.36 35.10 54.03
N LYS A 224 -49.12 35.61 53.96
CA LYS A 224 -48.74 36.87 54.60
C LYS A 224 -49.40 38.11 53.97
N PHE A 225 -49.69 38.07 52.68
CA PHE A 225 -50.30 39.21 52.00
C PHE A 225 -51.83 39.25 52.21
N PHE A 226 -52.46 38.10 52.41
CA PHE A 226 -53.90 37.98 52.58
C PHE A 226 -54.36 37.86 54.04
N SER A 227 -53.47 37.51 54.98
CA SER A 227 -53.69 37.53 56.44
C SER A 227 -52.93 38.66 57.10
#